data_AF-A0A645DKX5-F1
#
_entry.id   AF-A0A645DKX5-F1
#
_cell.length_a   1.000
_cell.length_b   1.000
_cell.length_c   1.000
_cell.angle_alpha   90.00
_cell.angle_beta   90.00
_cell.angle_gamma   90.00
#
_symmetry.space_group_name_H-M   'P 1'
#
loop_
_entity.id
_entity.type
_entity.pdbx_description
1 polymer ?
#
loop_
_entity_poly.entity_id
_entity_poly.type
_entity_poly.pdbx_seq_one_letter_code
_entity_poly.pdbx_strand_id
1 'polypeptide(L)'
;MAKKLTDQNTKNIQGSRLVKTEAKFKLSIEHALHNNFCFKKLNRSSLLQLDNFIDETVDKGLTISQVDNLFLRKRGPKEQKTIKGSTQEIMHYGKDRNPFRIFGYYSNGYFVLTKIDPNHETHKA
;
A
#
# COMPACT_ATOMS: atom_id res chain seq x y z
N MET A 1 31.43 43.58 13.62
CA MET A 1 31.40 42.80 12.36
C MET A 1 30.19 41.89 12.40
N ALA A 2 29.29 41.99 11.42
CA ALA A 2 28.00 41.28 11.41
C ALA A 2 28.16 39.80 11.00
N LYS A 3 27.58 38.88 11.77
CA LYS A 3 27.58 37.45 11.48
C LYS A 3 26.46 37.15 10.46
N LYS A 4 26.84 36.70 9.26
CA LYS A 4 25.89 36.23 8.23
C LYS A 4 25.13 35.00 8.76
N LEU A 5 23.79 35.03 8.70
CA LEU A 5 22.89 33.97 9.19
C LEU A 5 22.56 32.90 8.14
N THR A 6 23.02 33.05 6.91
CA THR A 6 22.72 32.14 5.81
C THR A 6 23.79 31.07 5.67
N ASP A 7 23.83 30.14 6.62
CA ASP A 7 24.54 28.85 6.47
C ASP A 7 23.80 27.75 7.26
N GLN A 8 22.47 27.74 7.16
CA GLN A 8 21.68 26.58 7.59
C GLN A 8 21.50 25.64 6.41
N ASN A 9 22.51 24.77 6.28
CA ASN A 9 22.46 23.40 5.79
C ASN A 9 21.07 22.98 5.29
N THR A 10 20.91 22.87 3.97
CA THR A 10 19.75 22.30 3.28
C THR A 10 19.66 20.79 3.55
N LYS A 11 19.44 20.42 4.82
CA LYS A 11 18.96 19.09 5.14
C LYS A 11 17.56 19.00 4.56
N ASN A 12 17.38 18.13 3.58
CA ASN A 12 16.08 17.64 3.15
C ASN A 12 15.37 17.07 4.39
N ILE A 13 14.66 17.91 5.14
CA ILE A 13 13.74 17.46 6.18
C ILE A 13 12.53 16.94 5.42
N GLN A 14 12.57 15.66 5.07
CA GLN A 14 11.34 14.94 4.74
C GLN A 14 10.47 15.00 5.99
N GLY A 15 9.46 15.87 5.96
CA GLY A 15 8.47 15.97 7.03
C GLY A 15 7.88 14.59 7.27
N SER A 16 8.03 14.06 8.47
CA SER A 16 7.35 12.84 8.87
C SER A 16 5.87 13.16 9.12
N ARG A 17 4.98 12.34 8.59
CA ARG A 17 3.54 12.47 8.83
C ARG A 17 3.29 12.31 10.33
N LEU A 18 2.91 13.40 11.01
CA LEU A 18 2.75 13.46 12.47
C LEU A 18 1.58 12.63 13.02
N VAL A 19 0.67 12.18 12.16
CA VAL A 19 -0.53 11.46 12.59
C VAL A 19 -0.32 9.97 12.37
N LYS A 20 0.02 9.24 13.45
CA LYS A 20 -0.35 7.83 13.55
C LYS A 20 -1.86 7.78 13.47
N THR A 21 -2.40 7.42 12.32
CA THR A 21 -3.85 7.47 12.12
C THR A 21 -4.46 6.38 12.99
N GLU A 22 -5.26 6.74 13.99
CA GLU A 22 -6.07 5.76 14.75
C GLU A 22 -7.16 5.10 13.89
N ALA A 23 -7.34 5.59 12.67
CA ALA A 23 -8.21 5.02 11.65
C ALA A 23 -7.94 3.51 11.51
N LYS A 24 -9.00 2.73 11.72
CA LYS A 24 -8.97 1.28 11.57
C LYS A 24 -8.76 0.90 10.11
N PHE A 25 -7.99 -0.16 9.90
CA PHE A 25 -7.84 -0.74 8.58
C PHE A 25 -9.15 -1.39 8.13
N LYS A 26 -9.59 -1.04 6.92
CA LYS A 26 -10.76 -1.62 6.26
C LYS A 26 -10.40 -1.85 4.81
N LEU A 27 -10.83 -2.97 4.25
CA LEU A 27 -10.65 -3.29 2.84
C LEU A 27 -11.97 -3.11 2.10
N SER A 28 -11.91 -2.62 0.88
CA SER A 28 -13.07 -2.51 -0.02
C SER A 28 -12.70 -2.89 -1.45
N ILE A 29 -13.71 -3.33 -2.21
CA ILE A 29 -13.63 -3.55 -3.65
C ILE A 29 -14.69 -2.65 -4.28
N GLU A 30 -14.27 -1.51 -4.82
CA GLU A 30 -15.20 -0.54 -5.42
C GLU A 30 -15.35 -0.74 -6.94
N HIS A 31 -14.37 -1.38 -7.57
CA HIS A 31 -14.29 -1.54 -9.03
C HIS A 31 -13.77 -2.93 -9.41
N ALA A 32 -13.93 -3.27 -10.68
CA ALA A 32 -13.28 -4.45 -11.25
C ALA A 32 -11.76 -4.36 -11.06
N LEU A 33 -11.18 -5.43 -10.50
CA LEU A 33 -9.74 -5.57 -10.40
C LEU A 33 -9.14 -5.67 -11.81
N HIS A 34 -7.86 -5.32 -11.95
CA HIS A 34 -7.17 -5.45 -13.22
C HIS A 34 -7.27 -6.89 -13.76
N ASN A 35 -7.61 -7.05 -15.04
CA ASN A 35 -7.96 -8.37 -15.65
C ASN A 35 -6.92 -9.47 -15.40
N ASN A 36 -5.62 -9.12 -15.42
CA ASN A 36 -4.52 -10.07 -15.20
C ASN A 36 -4.14 -10.27 -13.72
N PHE A 37 -4.73 -9.50 -12.80
CA PHE A 37 -4.43 -9.52 -11.37
C PHE A 37 -5.73 -9.51 -10.55
N CYS A 38 -6.66 -10.39 -10.93
CA CYS A 38 -7.98 -10.52 -10.31
C CYS A 38 -8.18 -11.94 -9.74
N PHE A 39 -9.28 -12.16 -9.03
CA PHE A 39 -9.61 -13.47 -8.43
C PHE A 39 -9.55 -14.65 -9.41
N LYS A 40 -9.93 -14.43 -10.68
CA LYS A 40 -9.89 -15.47 -11.73
C LYS A 40 -8.48 -15.98 -12.04
N LYS A 41 -7.44 -15.25 -11.64
CA LYS A 41 -6.04 -15.59 -11.88
C LYS A 41 -5.35 -16.22 -10.67
N LEU A 42 -6.06 -16.38 -9.54
CA LEU A 42 -5.51 -16.97 -8.33
C LEU A 42 -5.62 -18.50 -8.40
N ASN A 43 -4.52 -19.17 -8.09
CA ASN A 43 -4.54 -20.60 -7.78
C ASN A 43 -4.85 -20.82 -6.29
N ARG A 44 -5.00 -22.08 -5.86
CA ARG A 44 -5.32 -22.42 -4.46
C ARG A 44 -4.33 -21.83 -3.45
N SER A 45 -3.03 -21.86 -3.73
CA SER A 45 -2.00 -21.31 -2.85
C SER A 45 -2.12 -19.78 -2.73
N SER A 46 -2.31 -19.11 -3.86
CA SER A 46 -2.52 -17.65 -3.91
C SER A 46 -3.79 -17.21 -3.20
N LEU A 47 -4.87 -18.01 -3.28
CA LEU A 47 -6.10 -17.76 -2.53
C LEU A 47 -5.87 -17.86 -1.03
N LEU A 48 -5.14 -18.89 -0.56
CA LEU A 48 -4.79 -19.02 0.86
C LEU A 48 -3.94 -17.84 1.36
N GLN A 49 -3.06 -17.30 0.51
CA GLN A 49 -2.27 -16.12 0.88
C GLN A 49 -3.13 -14.86 1.01
N LEU A 50 -4.12 -14.68 0.14
CA LEU A 50 -5.09 -13.60 0.24
C LEU A 50 -5.98 -13.74 1.46
N ASP A 51 -6.47 -14.96 1.71
CA ASP A 51 -7.28 -15.30 2.88
C ASP A 51 -6.52 -15.00 4.17
N ASN A 52 -5.29 -15.48 4.29
CA ASN A 52 -4.41 -15.16 5.42
C ASN A 52 -4.18 -13.65 5.58
N PHE A 53 -4.01 -12.90 4.49
CA PHE A 53 -3.87 -11.45 4.59
C PHE A 53 -5.14 -10.82 5.19
N ILE A 54 -6.32 -11.22 4.71
CA ILE A 54 -7.60 -10.71 5.21
C ILE A 54 -7.76 -11.10 6.69
N ASP A 55 -7.49 -12.35 7.03
CA ASP A 55 -7.55 -12.88 8.40
C ASP A 55 -6.55 -12.21 9.34
N GLU A 56 -5.38 -11.76 8.88
CA GLU A 56 -4.42 -11.05 9.73
C GLU A 56 -4.75 -9.56 9.88
N THR A 57 -5.63 -9.00 9.05
CA THR A 57 -5.81 -7.53 8.96
C THR A 57 -7.24 -7.03 9.18
N VAL A 58 -8.21 -7.59 8.46
CA VAL A 58 -9.60 -7.12 8.45
C VAL A 58 -10.28 -7.56 9.75
N ASP A 59 -11.00 -6.64 10.37
CA ASP A 59 -11.72 -6.85 11.65
C ASP A 59 -10.81 -7.23 12.84
N LYS A 60 -9.49 -7.10 12.71
CA LYS A 60 -8.54 -7.37 13.82
C LYS A 60 -8.28 -6.17 14.73
N GLY A 61 -9.08 -5.12 14.60
CA GLY A 61 -8.90 -3.88 15.36
C GLY A 61 -7.60 -3.12 15.04
N LEU A 62 -6.87 -3.52 14.00
CA LEU A 62 -5.62 -2.87 13.59
C LEU A 62 -5.89 -1.50 12.98
N THR A 63 -5.00 -0.55 13.24
CA THR A 63 -4.97 0.73 12.54
C THR A 63 -4.27 0.60 11.19
N ILE A 64 -4.53 1.54 10.29
CA ILE A 64 -3.81 1.64 9.01
C ILE A 64 -2.30 1.64 9.23
N SER A 65 -1.80 2.43 10.20
CA SER A 65 -0.36 2.48 10.49
C SER A 65 0.20 1.15 11.02
N GLN A 66 -0.60 0.36 11.74
CA GLN A 66 -0.18 -0.98 12.17
C GLN A 66 -0.10 -1.94 10.99
N VAL A 67 -1.10 -1.93 10.08
CA VAL A 67 -1.06 -2.73 8.86
C VAL A 67 0.11 -2.30 7.96
N ASP A 68 0.36 -1.00 7.82
CA ASP A 68 1.50 -0.49 7.07
C ASP A 68 2.83 -1.01 7.63
N ASN A 69 3.00 -1.02 8.96
CA ASN A 69 4.22 -1.54 9.57
C ASN A 69 4.43 -3.03 9.32
N LEU A 70 3.35 -3.81 9.23
CA LEU A 70 3.40 -5.27 9.05
C LEU A 70 3.54 -5.69 7.58
N PHE A 71 2.90 -4.97 6.66
CA PHE A 71 2.71 -5.42 5.30
C PHE A 71 3.16 -4.42 4.22
N LEU A 72 3.35 -3.12 4.53
CA LEU A 72 3.74 -2.16 3.51
C LEU A 72 5.16 -2.40 3.04
N ARG A 73 5.31 -2.57 1.73
CA ARG A 73 6.61 -2.63 1.08
C ARG A 73 7.28 -1.25 1.19
N LYS A 74 8.41 -1.21 1.90
CA LYS A 74 9.24 0.01 2.04
C LYS A 74 10.27 0.16 0.91
N ARG A 75 10.44 -0.87 0.08
CA ARG A 75 11.41 -0.92 -1.02
C ARG A 75 10.69 -1.06 -2.35
N GLY A 76 11.12 -0.28 -3.33
CA GLY A 76 10.56 -0.23 -4.67
C GLY A 76 10.16 1.18 -5.08
N PRO A 77 9.90 1.42 -6.37
CA PRO A 77 9.38 2.70 -6.83
C PRO A 77 7.97 2.93 -6.29
N LYS A 78 7.67 4.18 -5.92
CA LYS A 78 6.30 4.60 -5.63
C LYS A 78 5.50 4.62 -6.92
N GLU A 79 4.40 3.87 -6.98
CA GLU A 79 3.48 3.88 -8.13
C GLU A 79 2.38 4.92 -7.88
N GLN A 80 2.11 5.77 -8.86
CA GLN A 80 0.97 6.68 -8.85
C GLN A 80 0.07 6.38 -10.05
N LYS A 81 -1.25 6.47 -9.86
CA LYS A 81 -2.22 6.26 -10.94
C LYS A 81 -3.36 7.24 -10.87
N THR A 82 -3.80 7.71 -12.02
CA THR A 82 -5.05 8.47 -12.14
C THR A 82 -6.23 7.52 -12.04
N ILE A 83 -7.03 7.65 -10.98
CA ILE A 83 -8.24 6.87 -10.74
C ILE A 83 -9.38 7.87 -10.53
N LYS A 84 -10.47 7.75 -11.31
CA LYS A 84 -11.61 8.70 -11.30
C LYS A 84 -11.16 10.17 -11.45
N GLY A 85 -10.17 10.43 -12.30
CA GLY A 85 -9.67 11.79 -12.56
C GLY A 85 -8.75 12.37 -11.48
N SER A 86 -8.44 11.61 -10.43
CA SER A 86 -7.52 12.04 -9.36
C SER A 86 -6.29 11.14 -9.29
N THR A 87 -5.11 11.72 -9.10
CA THR A 87 -3.87 10.96 -8.90
C THR A 87 -3.85 10.34 -7.50
N GLN A 88 -3.74 9.02 -7.46
CA GLN A 88 -3.68 8.22 -6.23
C GLN A 88 -2.30 7.56 -6.09
N GLU A 89 -1.74 7.58 -4.88
CA GLU A 89 -0.57 6.77 -4.53
C GLU A 89 -1.02 5.32 -4.33
N ILE A 90 -0.41 4.39 -5.06
CA ILE A 90 -0.72 2.97 -4.98
C ILE A 90 0.19 2.33 -3.93
N MET A 91 -0.43 1.82 -2.88
CA MET A 91 0.22 1.09 -1.80
C MET A 91 0.32 -0.38 -2.18
N HIS A 92 1.49 -0.98 -1.91
CA HIS A 92 1.77 -2.40 -2.16
C HIS A 92 1.90 -3.11 -0.82
N TYR A 93 0.92 -3.95 -0.48
CA TYR A 93 0.98 -4.78 0.71
C TYR A 93 1.45 -6.20 0.39
N GLY A 94 2.45 -6.67 1.12
CA GLY A 94 2.97 -8.03 1.05
C GLY A 94 4.14 -8.22 2.01
N LYS A 95 4.21 -9.37 2.67
CA LYS A 95 5.31 -9.69 3.62
C LYS A 95 6.65 -9.75 2.92
N ASP A 96 7.71 -9.33 3.60
CA ASP A 96 9.07 -9.42 3.07
C ASP A 96 9.42 -10.85 2.66
N ARG A 97 10.11 -11.00 1.52
CA ARG A 97 10.50 -12.27 0.90
C ARG A 97 9.37 -13.14 0.32
N ASN A 98 8.10 -12.77 0.50
CA ASN A 98 6.98 -13.40 -0.21
C ASN A 98 6.72 -12.68 -1.55
N PRO A 99 6.51 -13.40 -2.66
CA PRO A 99 6.08 -12.80 -3.93
C PRO A 99 4.68 -12.18 -3.87
N PHE A 100 3.79 -12.69 -3.02
CA PHE A 100 2.39 -12.27 -2.90
C PHE A 100 2.24 -10.79 -2.53
N ARG A 101 1.41 -10.10 -3.31
CA ARG A 101 1.11 -8.68 -3.14
C ARG A 101 -0.35 -8.37 -3.43
N ILE A 102 -0.88 -7.43 -2.69
CA ILE A 102 -2.10 -6.70 -3.07
C ILE A 102 -1.77 -5.23 -3.28
N PHE A 103 -2.46 -4.64 -4.25
CA PHE A 103 -2.29 -3.24 -4.64
C PHE A 103 -3.58 -2.50 -4.40
N GLY A 104 -3.49 -1.31 -3.85
CA GLY A 104 -4.66 -0.48 -3.63
C GLY A 104 -4.29 0.94 -3.27
N TYR A 105 -5.31 1.76 -3.08
CA TYR A 105 -5.16 3.15 -2.65
C TYR A 105 -6.15 3.44 -1.53
N TYR A 106 -5.89 4.48 -0.75
CA TYR A 106 -6.82 4.90 0.29
C TYR A 106 -7.87 5.87 -0.27
N SER A 107 -9.14 5.54 -0.05
CA SER A 107 -10.27 6.42 -0.33
C SER A 107 -11.29 6.32 0.80
N ASN A 108 -11.75 7.46 1.33
CA ASN A 108 -12.75 7.53 2.40
C ASN A 108 -12.46 6.63 3.62
N GLY A 109 -11.17 6.43 3.95
CA GLY A 109 -10.75 5.58 5.07
C GLY A 109 -10.72 4.08 4.77
N TYR A 110 -10.97 3.67 3.53
CA TYR A 110 -10.85 2.29 3.07
C TYR A 110 -9.63 2.11 2.19
N PHE A 111 -8.96 0.97 2.34
CA PHE A 111 -8.01 0.48 1.34
C PHE A 111 -8.81 -0.15 0.20
N VAL A 112 -8.86 0.53 -0.94
CA VAL A 112 -9.57 0.09 -2.14
C VAL A 112 -8.65 -0.82 -2.95
N LEU A 113 -9.00 -2.09 -3.06
CA LEU A 113 -8.22 -3.10 -3.79
C LEU A 113 -8.32 -2.91 -5.30
N THR A 114 -7.17 -2.99 -5.98
CA THR A 114 -7.06 -2.81 -7.45
C THR A 114 -6.41 -4.00 -8.16
N LYS A 115 -5.46 -4.68 -7.52
CA LYS A 115 -4.77 -5.86 -8.05
C LYS A 115 -4.43 -6.84 -6.94
N ILE A 116 -4.45 -8.13 -7.28
CA ILE A 116 -3.90 -9.23 -6.48
C ILE A 116 -2.83 -9.89 -7.35
N ASP A 117 -1.55 -9.72 -6.99
CA ASP A 117 -0.39 -10.25 -7.70
C ASP A 117 0.31 -11.29 -6.82
N PRO A 118 -0.02 -12.57 -6.96
CA PRO A 118 0.58 -13.61 -6.12
C PRO A 118 2.05 -13.91 -6.45
N ASN A 119 2.50 -13.61 -7.67
CA ASN A 119 3.76 -14.11 -8.22
C ASN A 119 4.78 -12.99 -8.55
N HIS A 120 4.49 -11.74 -8.17
CA HIS A 120 5.31 -10.59 -8.54
C HIS A 120 5.47 -10.43 -10.07
N GLU A 121 4.42 -10.68 -10.82
CA GLU A 121 4.45 -10.62 -12.29
C GLU A 121 4.18 -9.22 -12.83
N THR A 122 3.72 -8.27 -11.99
CA THR A 122 3.42 -6.89 -12.42
C THR A 122 4.63 -6.16 -13.05
N HIS A 123 5.87 -6.60 -12.80
CA HIS A 123 7.09 -6.01 -13.35
C HIS A 123 7.75 -6.83 -14.49
N LYS A 124 7.14 -7.92 -14.96
CA LYS A 124 7.69 -8.77 -16.03
C LYS A 124 7.21 -8.41 -17.44
N ALA A 125 6.61 -7.24 -17.61
CA ALA A 125 6.19 -6.72 -18.92
C ALA A 125 7.38 -6.10 -19.68
#